data_AF-A0A9N9H206-F1
#
_entry.id   AF-A0A9N9H206-F1
#
_cell.length_a   1.000
_cell.length_b   1.000
_cell.length_c   1.000
_cell.angle_alpha   90.00
_cell.angle_beta   90.00
_cell.angle_gamma   90.00
#
_symmetry.space_group_name_H-M   'P 1'
#
loop_
_entity.id
_entity.type
_entity.pdbx_description
1 polymer ?
#
loop_
_entity_poly.entity_id
_entity_poly.type
_entity_poly.pdbx_seq_one_letter_code
_entity_poly.pdbx_strand_id
1 'polypeptide(L)'
;MEIGDLSKEESMEYLTKKRKINEIEAKNLYELVGGRIVELKTVADDFVAGQSFEIIKQQILTKVEKKFQSAQLLEKQSHHEVGKETIRALLDFKELSFVTFMKIFNNYEEASKVLEANVFAYHPEKNTVTFQSQSVKYYIQENANIFIK
;
A
#
# COMPACT_ATOMS: atom_id res chain seq x y z
N MET A 1 -8.22 -7.89 16.89
CA MET A 1 -7.55 -8.99 16.18
C MET A 1 -7.19 -8.47 14.80
N GLU A 2 -5.91 -8.16 14.60
CA GLU A 2 -5.38 -7.82 13.28
C GLU A 2 -5.03 -9.12 12.54
N ILE A 3 -5.39 -9.22 11.26
CA ILE A 3 -5.00 -10.36 10.42
C ILE A 3 -3.82 -9.89 9.57
N GLY A 4 -2.66 -10.51 9.78
CA GLY A 4 -1.45 -10.19 9.04
C GLY A 4 -1.48 -10.66 7.58
N ASP A 5 -0.53 -10.14 6.80
CA ASP A 5 -0.28 -10.60 5.44
C ASP A 5 0.38 -11.99 5.45
N LEU A 6 0.14 -12.77 4.39
CA LEU A 6 0.88 -14.01 4.14
C LEU A 6 2.37 -13.71 3.92
N SER A 7 3.22 -14.66 4.28
CA SER A 7 4.63 -14.62 3.90
C SER A 7 4.79 -14.67 2.37
N LYS A 8 5.99 -14.34 1.88
CA LYS A 8 6.30 -14.44 0.45
C LYS A 8 6.11 -15.87 -0.04
N GLU A 9 6.58 -16.84 0.72
CA GLU A 9 6.51 -18.27 0.41
C GLU A 9 5.06 -18.74 0.31
N GLU A 10 4.23 -18.40 1.29
CA GLU A 10 2.80 -18.73 1.30
C GLU A 10 2.05 -18.05 0.14
N SER A 11 2.38 -16.80 -0.15
CA SER A 11 1.79 -16.04 -1.26
C SER A 11 2.14 -16.66 -2.61
N MET A 12 3.41 -17.00 -2.82
CA MET A 12 3.87 -17.62 -4.05
C MET A 12 3.30 -19.03 -4.21
N GLU A 13 3.20 -19.81 -3.13
CA GLU A 13 2.53 -21.12 -3.15
C GLU A 13 1.04 -20.98 -3.51
N TYR A 14 0.34 -20.00 -2.94
CA TYR A 14 -1.04 -19.70 -3.30
C TYR A 14 -1.18 -19.38 -4.80
N LEU A 15 -0.36 -18.48 -5.33
CA LEU A 15 -0.44 -18.06 -6.74
C LEU A 15 -0.05 -19.19 -7.71
N THR A 16 1.01 -19.94 -7.41
CA THR A 16 1.52 -20.96 -8.34
C THR A 16 0.77 -22.29 -8.22
N LYS A 17 0.62 -22.82 -7.00
CA LYS A 17 0.03 -24.16 -6.81
C LYS A 17 -1.49 -24.14 -6.83
N LYS A 18 -2.12 -23.15 -6.18
CA LYS A 18 -3.59 -23.08 -6.07
C LYS A 18 -4.21 -22.33 -7.25
N ARG A 19 -3.63 -21.21 -7.67
CA ARG A 19 -4.15 -20.41 -8.79
C ARG A 19 -3.62 -20.81 -10.17
N LYS A 20 -2.61 -21.70 -10.22
CA LYS A 20 -2.01 -22.22 -11.47
C LYS A 20 -1.40 -21.13 -12.36
N ILE A 21 -0.95 -20.03 -11.76
CA ILE A 21 -0.23 -18.95 -12.45
C ILE A 21 1.25 -19.35 -12.53
N ASN A 22 1.89 -19.08 -13.66
CA ASN A 22 3.33 -19.37 -13.81
C ASN A 22 4.16 -18.51 -12.84
N GLU A 23 5.38 -18.95 -12.52
CA GLU A 23 6.19 -18.33 -11.47
C GLU A 23 6.56 -16.86 -11.75
N ILE A 24 6.81 -16.51 -13.01
CA ILE A 24 7.18 -15.14 -13.41
C ILE A 24 6.00 -14.20 -13.15
N GLU A 25 4.81 -14.57 -13.64
CA GLU A 25 3.61 -13.76 -13.47
C GLU A 25 3.16 -13.74 -12.00
N ALA A 26 3.28 -14.85 -11.28
CA ALA A 26 3.00 -14.90 -9.85
C ALA A 26 3.90 -13.92 -9.07
N LYS A 27 5.19 -13.84 -9.43
CA LYS A 27 6.12 -12.89 -8.82
C LYS A 27 5.71 -11.45 -9.11
N ASN A 28 5.35 -11.11 -10.35
CA ASN A 28 4.89 -9.77 -10.71
C ASN A 28 3.63 -9.36 -9.92
N LEU A 29 2.66 -10.28 -9.79
CA LEU A 29 1.44 -10.04 -9.01
C LEU A 29 1.76 -9.87 -7.51
N TYR A 30 2.64 -10.69 -6.95
CA TYR A 30 3.08 -10.55 -5.56
C TYR A 30 3.82 -9.23 -5.31
N GLU A 31 4.70 -8.80 -6.22
CA GLU A 31 5.42 -7.52 -6.07
C GLU A 31 4.47 -6.32 -6.08
N LEU A 32 3.36 -6.41 -6.84
CA LEU A 32 2.32 -5.38 -6.93
C LEU A 32 1.46 -5.28 -5.65
N VAL A 33 1.01 -6.40 -5.07
CA VAL A 33 0.01 -6.38 -3.98
C VAL A 33 0.48 -6.98 -2.64
N GLY A 34 1.63 -7.63 -2.61
CA GLY A 34 2.19 -8.26 -1.41
C GLY A 34 1.40 -9.47 -0.94
N GLY A 35 1.45 -9.74 0.36
CA GLY A 35 0.89 -10.96 0.98
C GLY A 35 -0.58 -10.88 1.39
N ARG A 36 -1.26 -9.76 1.14
CA ARG A 36 -2.66 -9.60 1.57
C ARG A 36 -3.56 -10.52 0.78
N ILE A 37 -4.11 -11.56 1.42
CA ILE A 37 -4.85 -12.63 0.73
C ILE A 37 -6.04 -12.13 -0.11
N VAL A 38 -6.74 -11.06 0.33
CA VAL A 38 -7.84 -10.47 -0.43
C VAL A 38 -7.34 -9.79 -1.72
N GLU A 39 -6.21 -9.07 -1.65
CA GLU A 39 -5.60 -8.44 -2.82
C GLU A 39 -5.01 -9.50 -3.75
N LEU A 40 -4.28 -10.49 -3.21
CA LEU A 40 -3.76 -11.64 -3.96
C LEU A 40 -4.85 -12.41 -4.70
N LYS A 41 -5.97 -12.68 -4.03
CA LYS A 41 -7.12 -13.34 -4.65
C LYS A 41 -7.68 -12.50 -5.79
N THR A 42 -7.86 -11.20 -5.58
CA THR A 42 -8.41 -10.29 -6.59
C THR A 42 -7.55 -10.29 -7.84
N VAL A 43 -6.24 -10.02 -7.71
CA VAL A 43 -5.36 -9.95 -8.89
C VAL A 43 -5.19 -11.31 -9.57
N ALA A 44 -5.25 -12.42 -8.82
CA ALA A 44 -5.22 -13.76 -9.39
C ALA A 44 -6.53 -14.15 -10.08
N ASP A 45 -7.69 -13.64 -9.63
CA ASP A 45 -8.97 -13.82 -10.31
C ASP A 45 -8.97 -13.07 -11.65
N ASP A 46 -8.53 -11.81 -11.66
CA ASP A 46 -8.44 -11.00 -12.88
C ASP A 46 -7.46 -11.59 -13.89
N PHE A 47 -6.29 -12.04 -13.44
CA PHE A 47 -5.29 -12.66 -14.30
C PHE A 47 -5.80 -13.97 -14.92
N VAL A 48 -6.41 -14.85 -14.12
CA VAL A 48 -6.98 -16.13 -14.62
C VAL A 48 -8.16 -15.88 -15.57
N ALA A 49 -8.89 -14.77 -15.41
CA ALA A 49 -9.92 -14.34 -16.35
C ALA A 49 -9.37 -13.78 -17.68
N GLY A 50 -8.04 -13.74 -17.84
CA GLY A 50 -7.37 -13.34 -19.08
C GLY A 50 -6.99 -11.86 -19.14
N GLN A 51 -7.11 -11.10 -18.05
CA GLN A 51 -6.59 -9.73 -18.02
C GLN A 51 -5.05 -9.75 -18.02
N SER A 52 -4.45 -8.85 -18.79
CA SER A 52 -3.00 -8.69 -18.76
C SER A 52 -2.54 -8.06 -17.45
N PHE A 53 -1.30 -8.33 -17.07
CA PHE A 53 -0.67 -7.73 -15.89
C PHE A 53 -0.77 -6.20 -15.90
N GLU A 54 -0.55 -5.55 -17.05
CA GLU A 54 -0.62 -4.08 -17.16
C GLU A 54 -2.02 -3.52 -16.84
N ILE A 55 -3.08 -4.20 -17.26
CA ILE A 55 -4.46 -3.78 -16.94
C ILE A 55 -4.73 -3.93 -15.44
N ILE A 56 -4.31 -5.05 -14.85
CA ILE A 56 -4.45 -5.30 -13.40
C ILE A 56 -3.65 -4.27 -12.60
N LYS A 57 -2.40 -4.02 -13.00
CA LYS A 57 -1.53 -2.98 -12.42
C LYS A 57 -2.23 -1.63 -12.44
N GLN A 58 -2.72 -1.19 -13.59
CA GLN A 58 -3.42 0.10 -13.70
C GLN A 58 -4.64 0.19 -12.78
N GLN A 59 -5.45 -0.88 -12.68
CA GLN A 59 -6.61 -0.91 -11.79
C GLN A 59 -6.21 -0.79 -10.31
N ILE A 60 -5.14 -1.47 -9.89
CA ILE A 60 -4.61 -1.36 -8.52
C ILE A 60 -4.10 0.06 -8.27
N LEU A 61 -3.29 0.61 -9.18
CA LEU A 61 -2.74 1.96 -9.02
C LEU A 61 -3.84 3.02 -8.96
N THR A 62 -4.89 2.92 -9.79
CA THR A 62 -6.04 3.84 -9.72
C THR A 62 -6.81 3.70 -8.41
N LYS A 63 -6.92 2.51 -7.82
CA LYS A 63 -7.53 2.34 -6.48
C LYS A 63 -6.67 3.01 -5.40
N VAL A 64 -5.34 2.87 -5.48
CA VAL A 64 -4.41 3.51 -4.53
C VAL A 64 -4.42 5.03 -4.68
N GLU A 65 -4.40 5.55 -5.91
CA GLU A 65 -4.46 6.98 -6.19
C GLU A 65 -5.71 7.64 -5.58
N LYS A 66 -6.87 6.98 -5.66
CA LYS A 66 -8.10 7.46 -5.00
C LYS A 66 -7.95 7.57 -3.49
N LYS A 67 -7.20 6.67 -2.85
CA LYS A 67 -6.91 6.76 -1.41
C LYS A 67 -6.01 7.96 -1.10
N PHE A 68 -4.97 8.19 -1.93
CA PHE A 68 -4.13 9.37 -1.81
C PHE A 68 -4.93 10.66 -1.99
N GLN A 69 -5.86 10.69 -2.95
CA GLN A 69 -6.75 11.82 -3.18
C GLN A 69 -7.64 12.08 -1.96
N SER A 70 -8.26 11.04 -1.40
CA SER A 70 -9.09 11.14 -0.18
C SER A 70 -8.28 11.62 1.03
N ALA A 71 -7.02 11.20 1.13
CA ALA A 71 -6.10 11.63 2.17
C ALA A 71 -5.54 13.05 1.94
N GLN A 72 -5.84 13.67 0.79
CA GLN A 72 -5.27 14.95 0.36
C GLN A 72 -3.74 14.93 0.23
N LEU A 73 -3.18 13.79 -0.20
CA LEU A 73 -1.74 13.56 -0.31
C LEU A 73 -1.16 13.81 -1.72
N LEU A 74 -2.00 14.03 -2.74
CA LEU A 74 -1.51 14.33 -4.10
C LEU A 74 -0.96 15.76 -4.19
N GLU A 75 -0.18 16.04 -5.24
CA GLU A 75 0.44 17.35 -5.45
C GLU A 75 -0.60 18.48 -5.35
N LYS A 76 -0.23 19.57 -4.67
CA LYS A 76 -1.07 20.77 -4.44
C LYS A 76 -2.27 20.56 -3.50
N GLN A 77 -2.45 19.37 -2.92
CA GLN A 77 -3.46 19.13 -1.88
C GLN A 77 -2.93 19.47 -0.47
N SER A 78 -3.84 19.64 0.50
CA SER A 78 -3.50 20.22 1.82
C SER A 78 -2.47 19.42 2.60
N HIS A 79 -2.44 18.10 2.45
CA HIS A 79 -1.56 17.20 3.21
C HIS A 79 -0.34 16.74 2.41
N HIS A 80 -0.11 17.30 1.21
CA HIS A 80 0.97 16.82 0.34
C HIS A 80 2.35 16.86 1.03
N GLU A 81 2.76 18.01 1.56
CA GLU A 81 4.10 18.19 2.13
C GLU A 81 4.33 17.36 3.40
N VAL A 82 3.38 17.40 4.35
CA VAL A 82 3.44 16.58 5.58
C VAL A 82 3.31 15.08 5.27
N GLY A 83 2.58 14.75 4.21
CA GLY A 83 2.48 13.42 3.64
C GLY A 83 3.81 12.91 3.11
N LYS A 84 4.55 13.73 2.36
CA LYS A 84 5.90 13.41 1.86
C LYS A 84 6.86 13.16 3.01
N GLU A 85 6.83 13.99 4.05
CA GLU A 85 7.65 13.77 5.25
C GLU A 85 7.36 12.41 5.89
N THR A 86 6.08 12.08 6.07
CA THR A 86 5.64 10.79 6.61
C THR A 86 6.08 9.61 5.72
N ILE A 87 5.90 9.73 4.40
CA ILE A 87 6.29 8.71 3.41
C ILE A 87 7.79 8.45 3.48
N ARG A 88 8.62 9.51 3.47
CA ARG A 88 10.08 9.38 3.54
C ARG A 88 10.50 8.69 4.84
N ALA A 89 9.95 9.11 5.97
CA ALA A 89 10.26 8.50 7.25
C ALA A 89 9.85 7.02 7.30
N LEU A 90 8.71 6.64 6.71
CA LEU A 90 8.32 5.23 6.59
C LEU A 90 9.17 4.42 5.62
N LEU A 91 9.72 5.03 4.57
CA LEU A 91 10.66 4.36 3.67
C LEU A 91 11.99 4.06 4.39
N ASP A 92 12.47 4.98 5.23
CA ASP A 92 13.73 4.82 5.97
C ASP A 92 13.60 3.85 7.16
N PHE A 93 12.53 3.97 7.95
CA PHE A 93 12.38 3.25 9.22
C PHE A 93 11.41 2.07 9.17
N LYS A 94 10.69 1.87 8.05
CA LYS A 94 9.61 0.88 7.84
C LYS A 94 8.35 1.08 8.68
N GLU A 95 8.48 1.62 9.89
CA GLU A 95 7.41 1.97 10.80
C GLU A 95 7.72 3.27 11.54
N LEU A 96 6.67 3.97 11.99
CA LEU A 96 6.76 5.16 12.82
C LEU A 96 5.99 4.95 14.12
N SER A 97 6.45 5.54 15.22
CA SER A 97 5.59 5.63 16.40
C SER A 97 4.36 6.47 16.08
N PHE A 98 3.20 6.08 16.61
CA PHE A 98 1.97 6.86 16.43
C PHE A 98 2.14 8.30 16.90
N VAL A 99 2.85 8.53 18.01
CA VAL A 99 3.15 9.87 18.52
C VAL A 99 3.96 10.69 17.51
N THR A 100 4.95 10.09 16.83
CA THR A 100 5.72 10.76 15.76
C THR A 100 4.82 11.11 14.59
N PHE A 101 3.98 10.17 14.14
CA PHE A 101 3.01 10.42 13.08
C PHE A 101 2.09 11.60 13.41
N MET A 102 1.50 11.63 14.61
CA MET A 102 0.63 12.73 15.04
C MET A 102 1.35 14.08 15.07
N LYS A 103 2.63 14.10 15.46
CA LYS A 103 3.44 15.33 15.48
C LYS A 103 3.71 15.88 14.08
N ILE A 104 3.94 15.03 13.08
CA ILE A 104 4.16 15.46 11.69
C ILE A 104 2.95 16.23 11.16
N PHE A 105 1.73 15.74 11.42
CA PHE A 105 0.50 16.40 10.98
C PHE A 105 0.14 17.63 11.81
N ASN A 106 0.69 17.77 13.02
CA ASN A 106 0.45 18.89 13.96
C ASN A 106 -1.05 19.19 14.22
N ASN A 107 -1.93 18.24 13.92
CA ASN A 107 -3.37 18.32 14.10
C ASN A 107 -3.94 16.89 14.19
N TYR A 108 -4.62 16.58 15.29
CA TYR A 108 -5.14 15.24 15.53
C TYR A 108 -6.25 14.84 14.56
N GLU A 109 -7.13 15.80 14.23
CA GLU A 109 -8.28 15.54 13.35
C GLU A 109 -7.81 15.24 11.92
N GLU A 110 -6.84 16.00 11.41
CA GLU A 110 -6.29 15.79 10.06
C GLU A 110 -5.50 14.48 9.97
N ALA A 111 -4.72 14.14 11.00
CA ALA A 111 -4.04 12.85 11.09
C ALA A 111 -5.02 11.67 11.09
N SER A 112 -6.16 11.80 11.79
CA SER A 112 -7.23 10.80 11.79
C SER A 112 -7.84 10.63 10.39
N LYS A 113 -8.20 11.73 9.72
CA LYS A 113 -8.74 11.70 8.34
C LYS A 113 -7.80 11.00 7.36
N VAL A 114 -6.50 11.22 7.51
CA VAL A 114 -5.47 10.58 6.67
C VAL A 114 -5.38 9.07 6.92
N LEU A 115 -5.52 8.63 8.18
CA LEU A 115 -5.60 7.19 8.51
C LEU A 115 -6.87 6.54 7.94
N GLU A 116 -8.02 7.23 8.01
CA GLU A 116 -9.29 6.75 7.47
C GLU A 116 -9.24 6.50 5.94
N ALA A 117 -8.39 7.23 5.23
CA ALA A 117 -8.19 7.06 3.80
C ALA A 117 -7.42 5.78 3.42
N ASN A 118 -6.90 5.02 4.39
CA ASN A 118 -6.22 3.73 4.19
C ASN A 118 -4.97 3.80 3.29
N VAL A 119 -4.23 4.91 3.35
CA VAL A 119 -2.86 5.00 2.81
C VAL A 119 -1.85 4.49 3.84
N PHE A 120 -2.08 4.83 5.11
CA PHE A 120 -1.31 4.34 6.25
C PHE A 120 -2.17 3.44 7.13
N ALA A 121 -1.53 2.51 7.83
CA ALA A 121 -2.15 1.62 8.82
C ALA A 121 -1.70 2.01 10.22
N TYR A 122 -2.63 2.11 11.16
CA TYR A 122 -2.31 2.18 12.59
C TYR A 122 -2.37 0.78 13.20
N HIS A 123 -1.33 0.40 13.96
CA HIS A 123 -1.22 -0.87 14.66
C HIS A 123 -1.30 -0.63 16.18
N PRO A 124 -2.47 -0.80 16.81
CA PRO A 124 -2.67 -0.48 18.23
C PRO A 124 -1.75 -1.27 19.17
N GLU A 125 -1.46 -2.54 18.84
CA GLU A 125 -0.64 -3.42 19.69
C GLU A 125 0.79 -2.89 19.87
N LYS A 126 1.35 -2.27 18.82
CA LYS A 126 2.71 -1.70 18.84
C LYS A 126 2.70 -0.18 19.01
N ASN A 127 1.51 0.43 18.92
CA ASN A 127 1.33 1.87 18.82
C ASN A 127 2.18 2.50 17.69
N THR A 128 2.21 1.84 16.54
CA THR A 128 2.97 2.28 15.36
C THR A 128 2.09 2.50 14.14
N VAL A 129 2.63 3.21 13.16
CA VAL A 129 2.04 3.46 11.85
C VAL A 129 2.94 2.88 10.78
N THR A 130 2.36 2.22 9.78
CA THR A 130 3.06 1.72 8.58
C THR A 130 2.31 2.12 7.31
N PHE A 131 2.82 1.74 6.14
CA PHE A 131 2.01 1.78 4.92
C PHE A 131 0.90 0.74 4.97
N GLN A 132 -0.30 1.11 4.51
CA GLN A 132 -1.45 0.21 4.54
C GLN A 132 -1.24 -1.07 3.72
N SER A 133 -0.48 -1.03 2.62
CA SER A 133 -0.29 -2.19 1.75
C SER A 133 0.99 -2.07 0.93
N GLN A 134 1.40 -3.20 0.34
CA GLN A 134 2.47 -3.22 -0.66
C GLN A 134 2.08 -2.42 -1.91
N SER A 135 0.80 -2.43 -2.30
CA SER A 135 0.30 -1.63 -3.42
C SER A 135 0.45 -0.11 -3.21
N VAL A 136 0.36 0.37 -1.97
CA VAL A 136 0.70 1.77 -1.61
C VAL A 136 2.18 2.05 -1.83
N LYS A 137 3.07 1.18 -1.35
CA LYS A 137 4.52 1.32 -1.55
C LYS A 137 4.88 1.33 -3.04
N TYR A 138 4.30 0.41 -3.81
CA TYR A 138 4.50 0.31 -5.26
C TYR A 138 4.06 1.60 -5.96
N TYR A 139 2.89 2.15 -5.62
CA TYR A 139 2.42 3.43 -6.18
C TYR A 139 3.36 4.60 -5.90
N ILE A 140 3.91 4.69 -4.69
CA ILE A 140 4.89 5.73 -4.31
C ILE A 140 6.18 5.60 -5.15
N GLN A 141 6.66 4.37 -5.37
CA GLN A 141 7.86 4.10 -6.16
C GLN A 141 7.68 4.49 -7.62
N GLU A 142 6.54 4.14 -8.23
CA GLU A 142 6.19 4.54 -9.60
C GLU A 142 6.08 6.08 -9.75
N ASN A 143 5.69 6.77 -8.68
CA ASN A 143 5.50 8.23 -8.63
C ASN A 143 6.58 8.92 -7.78
N ALA A 144 7.81 8.41 -7.80
CA ALA A 144 8.90 8.90 -6.95
C ALA A 144 9.21 10.39 -7.12
N ASN A 145 8.95 10.96 -8.31
CA ASN A 145 9.10 12.38 -8.58
C ASN A 145 8.11 13.27 -7.80
N ILE A 146 6.97 12.72 -7.40
CA ILE A 146 5.95 13.42 -6.61
C ILE A 146 6.27 13.30 -5.12
N PHE A 147 6.62 12.09 -4.66
CA PHE A 147 6.67 11.79 -3.22
C PHE A 147 8.07 11.74 -2.61
N ILE A 148 9.10 11.37 -3.38
CA ILE A 148 10.44 11.08 -2.85
C ILE A 148 11.39 12.25 -3.13
N LYS A 149 11.40 12.77 -4.36
CA LYS A 149 12.18 13.97 -4.73
C LYS A 149 11.70 15.19 -3.97
#